data_AF-A0A440AR83-F1
#
_entry.id   AF-A0A440AR83-F1
#
_cell.length_a   1.000
_cell.length_b   1.000
_cell.length_c   1.000
_cell.angle_alpha   90.00
_cell.angle_beta   90.00
_cell.angle_gamma   90.00
#
_symmetry.space_group_name_H-M   'P 1'
#
loop_
_entity.id
_entity.type
_entity.pdbx_description
1 polymer ?
#
loop_
_entity_poly.entity_id
_entity_poly.type
_entity_poly.pdbx_seq_one_letter_code
_entity_poly.pdbx_strand_id
1 'polypeptide(L)' 'FDAVIESVEEAILNALVANDDMTGRDGNFVPALPKAWLKGKFGASQGK' A
#
# COMPACT_ATOMS: atom_id res chain seq x y z
N PHE A 1 15.35 -16.17 -10.30
CA PHE A 1 14.75 -15.93 -8.97
C PHE A 1 14.25 -14.49 -8.86
N ASP A 2 14.96 -13.53 -9.45
CA ASP A 2 14.59 -12.10 -9.50
C ASP A 2 13.13 -11.84 -9.87
N ALA A 3 12.62 -12.45 -10.94
CA ALA A 3 11.21 -12.28 -11.32
C ALA A 3 10.20 -12.69 -10.23
N VAL A 4 10.53 -13.70 -9.42
CA VAL A 4 9.68 -14.11 -8.28
C VAL A 4 9.77 -13.08 -7.16
N ILE A 5 10.96 -12.54 -6.90
CA ILE A 5 11.18 -11.49 -5.90
C ILE A 5 10.34 -10.26 -6.26
N GLU A 6 10.50 -9.74 -7.49
CA GLU A 6 9.75 -8.59 -7.99
C GLU A 6 8.24 -8.84 -7.93
N SER A 7 7.78 -10.03 -8.35
CA SER A 7 6.34 -10.35 -8.32
C SER A 7 5.74 -10.37 -6.91
N VAL A 8 6.51 -10.82 -5.91
CA VAL A 8 6.05 -10.90 -4.53
C VAL A 8 6.07 -9.51 -3.90
N GLU A 9 7.10 -8.71 -4.17
CA GLU A 9 7.17 -7.31 -3.75
C GLU A 9 5.97 -6.53 -4.27
N GLU A 10 5.68 -6.64 -5.57
CA GLU A 10 4.56 -5.93 -6.19
C GLU A 10 3.21 -6.45 -5.69
N ALA A 11 3.06 -7.77 -5.47
CA ALA A 11 1.81 -8.33 -4.95
C ALA A 11 1.48 -7.81 -3.54
N ILE A 12 2.48 -7.69 -2.66
CA ILE A 12 2.31 -7.13 -1.33
C ILE A 12 1.92 -5.65 -1.42
N LEU A 13 2.62 -4.88 -2.26
CA LEU A 13 2.31 -3.46 -2.45
C LEU A 13 0.90 -3.28 -3.03
N ASN A 14 0.50 -4.09 -4.00
CA ASN A 14 -0.82 -4.05 -4.60
C ASN A 14 -1.92 -4.36 -3.57
N ALA A 15 -1.71 -5.34 -2.69
CA ALA A 15 -2.66 -5.65 -1.63
C ALA A 15 -2.87 -4.46 -0.67
N LEU A 16 -1.80 -3.75 -0.31
CA LEU A 16 -1.88 -2.56 0.56
C LEU A 16 -2.43 -1.32 -0.17
N VAL A 17 -2.21 -1.17 -1.47
CA VAL A 17 -2.73 -0.02 -2.23
C VAL A 17 -4.21 -0.18 -2.55
N ALA A 18 -4.65 -1.41 -2.78
CA ALA A 18 -6.02 -1.74 -3.18
C ALA A 18 -7.00 -1.81 -2.01
N ASN A 19 -6.53 -1.92 -0.76
CA ASN A 19 -7.43 -2.01 0.39
C ASN A 19 -8.11 -0.66 0.70
N ASP A 20 -9.33 -0.76 1.22
CA ASP A 20 -10.08 0.37 1.77
C ASP A 20 -10.19 0.26 3.29
N ASP A 21 -10.65 1.35 3.92
CA ASP A 21 -10.96 1.40 5.35
C ASP A 21 -11.97 0.31 5.72
N MET A 22 -11.73 -0.40 6.83
CA MET A 22 -12.59 -1.49 7.27
C MET A 22 -12.80 -1.45 8.79
N THR A 23 -14.05 -1.61 9.21
CA THR A 23 -14.41 -1.92 10.59
C THR A 23 -14.82 -3.39 10.67
N GLY A 24 -14.06 -4.16 11.42
CA GLY A 24 -14.29 -5.58 11.64
C GLY A 24 -15.15 -5.88 12.86
N ARG A 25 -15.09 -7.15 13.27
CA ARG A 25 -15.73 -7.63 14.50
C ARG A 25 -15.24 -6.83 15.71
N ASP A 26 -16.15 -6.62 16.66
CA ASP A 26 -15.91 -5.90 17.92
C ASP A 26 -15.50 -4.42 17.73
N GLY A 27 -15.80 -3.83 16.56
CA GLY A 27 -15.48 -2.43 16.28
C GLY A 27 -14.00 -2.18 15.94
N ASN A 28 -13.23 -3.24 15.67
CA ASN A 28 -11.82 -3.11 15.29
C ASN A 28 -11.69 -2.39 13.95
N PHE A 29 -11.18 -1.17 13.98
CA PHE A 29 -10.95 -0.36 12.80
C PHE A 29 -9.54 -0.55 12.25
N VAL A 30 -9.44 -0.82 10.96
CA VAL A 30 -8.19 -0.88 10.20
C VAL A 30 -8.29 0.11 9.04
N PRO A 31 -7.43 1.14 9.00
CA PRO A 31 -7.43 2.11 7.92
C PRO A 31 -6.78 1.53 6.65
N ALA A 32 -7.19 2.07 5.51
CA ALA A 32 -6.49 1.97 4.25
C ALA A 32 -5.09 2.59 4.34
N LEU A 33 -4.24 2.18 3.40
CA LEU A 33 -2.95 2.81 3.24
C LEU A 33 -3.11 4.33 2.94
N PRO A 34 -2.45 5.24 3.69
CA PRO A 34 -2.70 6.69 3.59
C PRO A 34 -2.04 7.30 2.36
N LYS A 35 -2.69 7.19 1.20
CA LYS A 35 -2.20 7.58 -0.14
C LYS A 35 -1.71 9.03 -0.22
N ALA A 36 -2.41 9.98 0.41
CA ALA A 36 -2.03 11.39 0.41
C ALA A 36 -0.71 11.63 1.17
N TRP A 37 -0.56 11.00 2.33
CA TRP A 37 0.68 11.07 3.12
C TRP A 37 1.85 10.41 2.38
N LEU A 38 1.62 9.25 1.77
CA LEU A 38 2.63 8.58 0.94
C LEU A 38 3.12 9.47 -0.19
N LYS A 39 2.18 10.12 -0.92
CA LYS A 39 2.52 11.06 -1.98
C LYS A 39 3.33 12.25 -1.46
N GLY A 40 2.97 12.80 -0.30
CA GLY A 40 3.72 13.89 0.33
C GLY A 40 5.14 13.49 0.77
N LYS A 41 5.31 12.25 1.24
CA LYS A 41 6.58 11.76 1.79
C LYS A 41 7.53 11.20 0.73
N PHE A 42 7.00 10.55 -0.30
CA PHE A 42 7.78 9.80 -1.30
C PHE A 42 7.54 10.28 -2.75
N GLY A 43 6.54 11.11 -3.02
CA GLY A 43 6.20 11.57 -4.38
C GLY A 43 7.23 12.51 -5.02
N ALA A 44 8.26 12.93 -4.27
CA ALA A 44 9.33 13.80 -4.76
C ALA A 44 10.44 13.06 -5.53
N SER A 45 10.45 11.71 -5.56
CA SER A 45 11.46 10.92 -6.29
C SER A 45 11.06 10.52 -7.72
N GLN A 46 9.84 10.86 -8.16
CA GLN A 46 9.41 10.69 -9.56
C GLN A 46 9.99 11.84 -10.41
N GLY A 47 11.31 11.89 -10.51
CA GLY A 47 12.02 12.81 -11.38
C GLY A 47 12.12 12.25 -12.79
N LYS A 48 11.53 12.98 -13.75
CA LYS A 48 11.71 12.95 -15.21
C LYS A 48 11.83 11.60 -15.92
#